data_AF-A0A963V6C1-F1
#
_entry.id   AF-A0A963V6C1-F1
#
_cell.length_a   1.000
_cell.length_b   1.000
_cell.length_c   1.000
_cell.angle_alpha   90.00
_cell.angle_beta   90.00
_cell.angle_gamma   90.00
#
_symmetry.space_group_name_H-M   'P 1'
#
loop_
_entity.id
_entity.type
_entity.pdbx_description
1 polymer ?
#
loop_
_entity_poly.entity_id
_entity_poly.type
_entity_poly.pdbx_seq_one_letter_code
_entity_poly.pdbx_strand_id
1 'polypeptide(L)'
;MTRLSASFRDLGLLAIAILFGLNVWIANGSPLLYFDTLGYIAQGNAALDVVWPAEPDAGAAGLTAAPGDGQIVGSRSLAYSVALGVAARIGALPMLPLLQLGLTLLTLAVVIRALARASNVNLPTIPTLAAVIAAGSITALPFYVAFLMPDILTSALLLAIATLVTAHGHLRLWETGLLVLVGVFSTLAHASHIPIAGLTALIAAVPLLRRGGASGPGRLAILALIALFFIAGLGERLLFGAAVRMSDRGEVIYQPYLTARLIADGPGLDWLNENCGTDPAAATCALLPSLRESEERRHAARILFDRTERYGSYARLDPDTRAAIANEQISFTTSVVLSRPLAIMKAVGANVAEQLWRNSVAMTLQDKAMLKSLGGEFERFEPGITLQALDPGWQWKRDIGRLHK
;
A
#
# COMPACT_ATOMS: atom_id res chain seq x y z
N MET A 1 -26.98 -31.20 -22.96
CA MET A 1 -25.86 -30.59 -23.71
C MET A 1 -25.70 -29.08 -23.47
N THR A 2 -26.78 -28.29 -23.40
CA THR A 2 -26.72 -26.81 -23.24
C THR A 2 -26.11 -26.30 -21.92
N ARG A 3 -26.28 -27.01 -20.79
CA ARG A 3 -25.63 -26.63 -19.51
C ARG A 3 -24.13 -26.88 -19.50
N LEU A 4 -23.69 -28.00 -20.11
CA LEU A 4 -22.26 -28.34 -20.23
C LEU A 4 -21.52 -27.32 -21.09
N SER A 5 -22.08 -26.93 -22.24
CA SER A 5 -21.47 -25.92 -23.11
C SER A 5 -21.36 -24.54 -22.44
N ALA A 6 -22.35 -24.16 -21.61
CA ALA A 6 -22.29 -22.92 -20.84
C ALA A 6 -21.15 -22.95 -19.80
N SER A 7 -20.95 -24.07 -19.11
CA SER A 7 -19.85 -24.23 -18.15
C SER A 7 -18.48 -24.14 -18.80
N PHE A 8 -18.27 -24.76 -19.97
CA PHE A 8 -16.99 -24.65 -20.68
C PHE A 8 -16.69 -23.23 -21.15
N ARG A 9 -17.69 -22.52 -21.67
CA ARG A 9 -17.53 -21.12 -22.08
C ARG A 9 -17.14 -20.23 -20.89
N ASP A 10 -17.85 -20.37 -19.77
CA ASP A 10 -17.60 -19.55 -18.58
C ASP A 10 -16.22 -19.83 -17.98
N LEU A 11 -15.79 -21.09 -17.94
CA LEU A 11 -14.42 -21.46 -17.55
C LEU A 11 -13.37 -20.86 -18.49
N GLY A 12 -13.62 -20.89 -19.80
CA GLY A 12 -12.74 -20.27 -20.80
C GLY A 12 -12.61 -18.76 -20.59
N LEU A 13 -13.72 -18.06 -20.36
CA LEU A 13 -13.71 -16.62 -20.07
C LEU A 13 -12.95 -16.29 -18.79
N LEU A 14 -13.14 -17.08 -17.73
CA LEU A 14 -12.41 -16.90 -16.47
C LEU A 14 -10.91 -17.13 -16.66
N ALA A 15 -10.52 -18.19 -17.38
CA ALA A 15 -9.11 -18.46 -17.67
C ALA A 15 -8.46 -17.30 -18.46
N ILE A 16 -9.15 -16.79 -19.48
CA ILE A 16 -8.69 -15.61 -20.24
C ILE A 16 -8.54 -14.40 -19.30
N ALA A 17 -9.51 -14.13 -18.44
CA ALA A 17 -9.44 -13.03 -17.49
C ALA A 17 -8.27 -13.17 -16.50
N ILE A 18 -8.01 -14.39 -16.01
CA ILE A 18 -6.84 -14.66 -15.16
C ILE A 18 -5.54 -14.36 -15.91
N LEU A 19 -5.42 -14.79 -17.17
CA LEU A 19 -4.25 -14.48 -18.00
C LEU A 19 -4.08 -12.97 -18.21
N PHE A 20 -5.18 -12.23 -18.40
CA PHE A 20 -5.14 -10.77 -18.46
C PHE A 20 -4.65 -10.15 -17.15
N GLY A 21 -5.18 -10.58 -16.00
CA GLY A 21 -4.77 -10.06 -14.70
C GLY A 21 -3.32 -10.39 -14.33
N LEU A 22 -2.77 -11.49 -14.86
CA LEU A 22 -1.40 -11.95 -14.60
C LEU A 22 -0.41 -11.55 -15.68
N ASN A 23 -0.81 -10.79 -16.71
CA ASN A 23 0.01 -10.59 -17.91
C ASN A 23 1.39 -9.98 -17.60
N VAL A 24 1.49 -9.04 -16.66
CA VAL A 24 2.76 -8.41 -16.25
C VAL A 24 3.64 -9.42 -15.53
N TRP A 25 3.08 -10.21 -14.61
CA TRP A 25 3.83 -11.25 -13.90
C TRP A 25 4.36 -12.33 -14.85
N ILE A 26 3.53 -12.79 -15.79
CA ILE A 26 3.91 -13.77 -16.81
C ILE A 26 5.00 -13.20 -17.73
N ALA A 27 4.85 -11.95 -18.19
CA ALA A 27 5.82 -11.30 -19.06
C ALA A 27 7.16 -11.01 -18.35
N ASN A 28 7.11 -10.68 -17.05
CA ASN A 28 8.30 -10.42 -16.24
C ASN A 28 9.02 -11.72 -15.82
N GLY A 29 8.31 -12.85 -15.76
CA GLY A 29 8.85 -14.14 -15.32
C GLY A 29 9.04 -14.27 -13.80
N SER A 30 8.94 -13.16 -13.06
CA SER A 30 8.97 -13.10 -11.59
C SER A 30 7.99 -12.03 -11.08
N PRO A 31 7.63 -12.06 -9.79
CA PRO A 31 6.94 -10.91 -9.17
C PRO A 31 7.76 -9.62 -9.33
N LEU A 32 7.08 -8.49 -9.36
CA LEU A 32 7.70 -7.17 -9.30
C LEU A 32 8.02 -6.84 -7.84
N LEU A 33 9.19 -6.26 -7.61
CA LEU A 33 9.57 -5.71 -6.30
C LEU A 33 9.46 -4.20 -6.32
N TYR A 34 8.95 -3.66 -5.22
CA TYR A 34 9.02 -2.25 -4.92
C TYR A 34 10.16 -1.99 -3.94
N PHE A 35 10.60 -0.73 -3.79
CA PHE A 35 11.73 -0.41 -2.91
C PHE A 35 11.49 -0.84 -1.45
N ASP A 36 10.22 -0.95 -1.03
CA ASP A 36 9.84 -1.39 0.32
C ASP A 36 9.62 -2.91 0.45
N THR A 37 9.55 -3.66 -0.66
CA THR A 37 9.25 -5.10 -0.64
C THR A 37 10.23 -5.89 0.22
N LEU A 38 11.53 -5.63 0.10
CA LEU A 38 12.53 -6.34 0.89
C LEU A 38 12.40 -6.04 2.39
N GLY A 39 12.02 -4.82 2.74
CA GLY A 39 11.75 -4.46 4.13
C GLY A 39 10.59 -5.26 4.73
N TYR A 40 9.55 -5.55 3.93
CA TYR A 40 8.46 -6.44 4.34
C TYR A 40 8.92 -7.89 4.53
N ILE A 41 9.68 -8.45 3.60
CA ILE A 41 10.20 -9.81 3.70
C ILE A 41 11.11 -9.95 4.92
N ALA A 42 12.04 -9.01 5.11
CA ALA A 42 12.95 -8.99 6.24
C ALA A 42 12.20 -8.92 7.57
N GLN A 43 11.25 -7.98 7.71
CA GLN A 43 10.43 -7.87 8.92
C GLN A 43 9.63 -9.14 9.19
N GLY A 44 9.12 -9.78 8.15
CA GLY A 44 8.42 -11.05 8.24
C GLY A 44 9.30 -12.16 8.79
N ASN A 45 10.50 -12.30 8.23
CA ASN A 45 11.47 -13.29 8.67
C ASN A 45 11.91 -13.08 10.11
N ALA A 46 12.23 -11.85 10.53
CA ALA A 46 12.59 -11.59 11.92
C ALA A 46 11.45 -11.85 12.91
N ALA A 47 10.20 -11.59 12.52
CA ALA A 47 9.04 -11.96 13.33
C ALA A 47 8.89 -13.48 13.42
N LEU A 48 9.07 -14.18 12.30
CA LEU A 48 9.00 -15.63 12.25
C LEU A 48 10.16 -16.31 12.97
N ASP A 49 11.36 -15.71 13.03
CA ASP A 49 12.52 -16.29 13.74
C ASP A 49 12.26 -16.47 15.24
N VAL A 50 11.31 -15.73 15.80
CA VAL A 50 10.90 -15.87 17.20
C VAL A 50 10.08 -17.16 17.43
N VAL A 51 9.25 -17.56 16.47
CA VAL A 51 8.27 -18.65 16.63
C VAL A 51 8.60 -19.90 15.79
N TRP A 52 9.37 -19.71 14.74
CA TRP A 52 9.82 -20.70 13.77
C TRP A 52 11.25 -20.29 13.38
N PRO A 53 12.27 -20.53 14.22
CA PRO A 53 13.65 -20.24 13.82
C PRO A 53 14.01 -21.07 12.58
N ALA A 54 14.53 -20.41 11.54
CA ALA A 54 15.21 -21.12 10.46
C ALA A 54 16.53 -21.71 10.98
N GLU A 55 17.08 -22.72 10.32
CA GLU A 55 18.46 -23.10 10.62
C GLU A 55 19.37 -21.87 10.43
N PRO A 56 20.38 -21.68 11.30
CA PRO A 56 21.19 -20.48 11.32
C PRO A 56 22.01 -20.34 10.04
N ASP A 57 21.43 -19.72 9.02
CA ASP A 57 22.18 -19.15 7.90
C ASP A 57 22.79 -17.83 8.40
N ALA A 58 24.12 -17.77 8.35
CA ALA A 58 24.98 -16.76 8.99
C ALA A 58 24.82 -15.29 8.49
N GLY A 59 23.73 -14.93 7.82
CA GLY A 59 23.56 -13.65 7.13
C GLY A 59 22.26 -12.87 7.38
N ALA A 60 21.30 -13.38 8.17
CA ALA A 60 19.96 -12.78 8.29
C ALA A 60 19.85 -11.55 9.21
N ALA A 61 20.86 -11.29 10.05
CA ALA A 61 20.78 -10.24 11.08
C ALA A 61 20.77 -8.78 10.56
N GLY A 62 20.97 -8.56 9.26
CA GLY A 62 21.22 -7.21 8.71
C GLY A 62 20.01 -6.42 8.16
N LEU A 63 18.84 -7.04 7.96
CA LEU A 63 17.79 -6.45 7.12
C LEU A 63 16.61 -5.83 7.89
N THR A 64 16.44 -6.14 9.18
CA THR A 64 15.37 -5.57 10.01
C THR A 64 15.82 -4.44 10.92
N ALA A 65 17.12 -4.31 11.13
CA ALA A 65 17.70 -3.11 11.70
C ALA A 65 17.73 -2.04 10.59
N ALA A 66 17.24 -0.83 10.87
CA ALA A 66 17.74 0.32 10.12
C ALA A 66 19.28 0.22 10.14
N PRO A 67 19.98 0.29 8.98
CA PRO A 67 21.40 -0.03 8.93
C PRO A 67 22.15 0.83 9.94
N GLY A 68 22.68 0.19 10.99
CA GLY A 68 23.57 0.77 11.99
C GLY A 68 23.03 0.95 13.42
N ASP A 69 21.71 1.11 13.64
CA ASP A 69 21.28 1.92 14.80
C ASP A 69 20.37 1.22 15.83
N GLY A 70 20.10 -0.09 15.68
CA GLY A 70 19.24 -0.84 16.61
C GLY A 70 17.75 -0.43 16.62
N GLN A 71 17.35 0.51 15.77
CA GLN A 71 15.97 1.00 15.66
C GLN A 71 15.10 0.06 14.82
N ILE A 72 13.88 -0.23 15.30
CA ILE A 72 12.88 -1.03 14.59
C ILE A 72 11.94 -0.11 13.83
N VAL A 73 11.93 -0.24 12.50
CA VAL A 73 11.05 0.55 11.63
C VAL A 73 9.63 -0.01 11.72
N GLY A 74 8.72 0.74 12.36
CA GLY A 74 7.32 0.35 12.55
C GLY A 74 6.39 0.74 11.40
N SER A 75 6.90 1.31 10.30
CA SER A 75 6.04 1.81 9.23
C SER A 75 5.33 0.70 8.44
N ARG A 76 5.94 -0.47 8.34
CA ARG A 76 5.41 -1.61 7.58
C ARG A 76 4.43 -2.43 8.42
N SER A 77 3.48 -3.08 7.73
CA SER A 77 2.49 -3.95 8.38
C SER A 77 3.14 -5.24 8.84
N LEU A 78 2.86 -5.66 10.08
CA LEU A 78 3.32 -6.96 10.57
C LEU A 78 2.57 -8.08 9.85
N ALA A 79 1.26 -7.95 9.68
CA ALA A 79 0.43 -8.99 9.06
C ALA A 79 0.89 -9.36 7.64
N TYR A 80 1.13 -8.35 6.79
CA TYR A 80 1.61 -8.60 5.42
C TYR A 80 3.08 -9.04 5.40
N SER A 81 3.92 -8.49 6.29
CA SER A 81 5.32 -8.92 6.44
C SER A 81 5.40 -10.40 6.78
N VAL A 82 4.64 -10.87 7.78
CA VAL A 82 4.60 -12.29 8.18
C VAL A 82 4.12 -13.17 7.01
N ALA A 83 3.10 -12.76 6.27
CA ALA A 83 2.65 -13.49 5.09
C ALA A 83 3.76 -13.63 4.02
N LEU A 84 4.51 -12.55 3.76
CA LEU A 84 5.67 -12.56 2.86
C LEU A 84 6.82 -13.44 3.40
N GLY A 85 7.13 -13.35 4.70
CA GLY A 85 8.16 -14.17 5.33
C GLY A 85 7.83 -15.66 5.27
N VAL A 86 6.56 -16.04 5.52
CA VAL A 86 6.11 -17.43 5.37
C VAL A 86 6.28 -17.88 3.92
N ALA A 87 5.83 -17.07 2.97
CA ALA A 87 5.97 -17.37 1.55
C ALA A 87 7.45 -17.53 1.14
N ALA A 88 8.35 -16.67 1.62
CA ALA A 88 9.79 -16.76 1.36
C ALA A 88 10.38 -18.08 1.87
N ARG A 89 10.08 -18.45 3.11
CA ARG A 89 10.66 -19.65 3.72
C ARG A 89 10.22 -20.97 3.08
N ILE A 90 9.05 -20.97 2.44
CA ILE A 90 8.54 -22.16 1.75
C ILE A 90 8.78 -22.10 0.23
N GLY A 91 9.53 -21.11 -0.27
CA GLY A 91 9.82 -20.96 -1.71
C GLY A 91 8.58 -20.60 -2.56
N ALA A 92 7.63 -19.88 -1.97
CA ALA A 92 6.34 -19.55 -2.57
C ALA A 92 6.15 -18.05 -2.85
N LEU A 93 7.18 -17.20 -2.73
CA LEU A 93 7.07 -15.79 -3.14
C LEU A 93 6.58 -15.62 -4.59
N PRO A 94 7.00 -16.46 -5.56
CA PRO A 94 6.51 -16.36 -6.93
C PRO A 94 5.01 -16.57 -7.08
N MET A 95 4.37 -17.25 -6.12
CA MET A 95 2.94 -17.56 -6.16
C MET A 95 2.05 -16.46 -5.56
N LEU A 96 2.64 -15.45 -4.90
CA LEU A 96 1.85 -14.38 -4.28
C LEU A 96 1.01 -13.55 -5.26
N PRO A 97 1.46 -13.25 -6.49
CA PRO A 97 0.58 -12.62 -7.49
C PRO A 97 -0.70 -13.42 -7.77
N LEU A 98 -0.64 -14.75 -7.76
CA LEU A 98 -1.84 -15.61 -7.89
C LEU A 98 -2.79 -15.43 -6.71
N LEU A 99 -2.26 -15.38 -5.48
CA LEU A 99 -3.06 -15.17 -4.28
C LEU A 99 -3.72 -13.78 -4.29
N GLN A 100 -2.96 -12.75 -4.67
CA GLN A 100 -3.43 -11.38 -4.78
C GLN A 100 -4.58 -11.27 -5.80
N LEU A 101 -4.38 -11.80 -7.02
CA LEU A 101 -5.43 -11.84 -8.03
C LEU A 101 -6.64 -12.67 -7.58
N GLY A 102 -6.41 -13.82 -6.93
CA GLY A 102 -7.45 -14.67 -6.39
C GLY A 102 -8.34 -13.92 -5.39
N LEU A 103 -7.73 -13.13 -4.50
CA LEU A 103 -8.45 -12.29 -3.54
C LEU A 103 -9.24 -11.17 -4.22
N THR A 104 -8.66 -10.53 -5.25
CA THR A 104 -9.36 -9.53 -6.07
C THR A 104 -10.57 -10.14 -6.79
N LEU A 105 -10.41 -11.30 -7.43
CA LEU A 105 -11.47 -12.04 -8.10
C LEU A 105 -12.60 -12.42 -7.13
N LEU A 106 -12.23 -12.94 -5.96
CA LEU A 106 -13.17 -13.33 -4.93
C LEU A 106 -13.98 -12.13 -4.42
N THR A 107 -13.32 -11.01 -4.14
CA THR A 107 -13.96 -9.77 -3.71
C THR A 107 -14.93 -9.26 -4.77
N LEU A 108 -14.49 -9.20 -6.03
CA LEU A 108 -15.32 -8.77 -7.16
C LEU A 108 -16.51 -9.71 -7.40
N ALA A 109 -16.34 -11.02 -7.26
CA ALA A 109 -17.43 -11.97 -7.41
C ALA A 109 -18.55 -11.73 -6.36
N VAL A 110 -18.17 -11.42 -5.12
CA VAL A 110 -19.13 -11.04 -4.06
C VAL A 110 -19.81 -9.72 -4.42
N VAL A 111 -19.06 -8.70 -4.83
CA VAL A 111 -19.59 -7.39 -5.24
C VAL A 111 -20.62 -7.55 -6.34
N ILE A 112 -20.27 -8.23 -7.43
CA ILE A 112 -21.15 -8.44 -8.59
C ILE A 112 -22.44 -9.14 -8.18
N ARG A 113 -22.34 -10.22 -7.40
CA ARG A 113 -23.51 -10.97 -6.92
C ARG A 113 -24.40 -10.14 -6.00
N ALA A 114 -23.81 -9.36 -5.10
CA ALA A 114 -24.53 -8.53 -4.16
C ALA A 114 -25.29 -7.40 -4.87
N LEU A 115 -24.63 -6.73 -5.82
CA LEU A 115 -25.23 -5.68 -6.63
C LEU A 115 -26.30 -6.21 -7.57
N ALA A 116 -26.07 -7.36 -8.23
CA ALA A 116 -27.07 -8.01 -9.08
C ALA A 116 -28.37 -8.29 -8.31
N ARG A 117 -28.26 -8.80 -7.06
CA ARG A 117 -29.42 -9.00 -6.18
C ARG A 117 -30.06 -7.69 -5.74
N ALA A 118 -29.26 -6.70 -5.33
CA ALA A 118 -29.76 -5.41 -4.86
C ALA A 118 -30.48 -4.61 -5.95
N SER A 119 -30.08 -4.78 -7.21
CA SER A 119 -30.69 -4.14 -8.38
C SER A 119 -31.76 -4.99 -9.06
N ASN A 120 -32.02 -6.21 -8.59
CA ASN A 120 -32.92 -7.17 -9.23
C ASN A 120 -32.59 -7.42 -10.72
N VAL A 121 -31.31 -7.46 -11.06
CA VAL A 121 -30.81 -7.72 -12.42
C VAL A 121 -30.16 -9.10 -12.46
N ASN A 122 -30.47 -9.89 -13.49
CA ASN A 122 -29.81 -11.17 -13.71
C ASN A 122 -28.48 -10.96 -14.45
N LEU A 123 -27.40 -10.77 -13.69
CA LEU A 123 -26.04 -10.66 -14.24
C LEU A 123 -25.29 -12.00 -14.09
N PRO A 124 -24.82 -12.63 -15.18
CA PRO A 124 -24.04 -13.85 -15.09
C PRO A 124 -22.66 -13.52 -14.47
N THR A 125 -22.40 -14.04 -13.28
CA THR A 125 -21.23 -13.63 -12.46
C THR A 125 -19.90 -13.82 -13.18
N ILE A 126 -19.68 -14.96 -13.85
CA ILE A 126 -18.40 -15.27 -14.49
C ILE A 126 -18.12 -14.37 -15.70
N PRO A 127 -19.03 -14.22 -16.69
CA PRO A 127 -18.83 -13.26 -17.78
C PRO A 127 -18.63 -11.82 -17.29
N THR A 128 -19.39 -11.37 -16.29
CA THR A 128 -19.24 -10.02 -15.73
C THR A 128 -17.88 -9.86 -15.04
N LEU A 129 -17.45 -10.85 -14.25
CA LEU A 129 -16.15 -10.85 -13.60
C LEU A 129 -15.02 -10.81 -14.64
N ALA A 130 -15.11 -11.63 -15.68
CA ALA A 130 -14.14 -11.67 -16.76
C ALA A 130 -14.03 -10.31 -17.48
N ALA A 131 -15.17 -9.67 -17.77
CA ALA A 131 -15.20 -8.35 -18.38
C ALA A 131 -14.58 -7.27 -17.48
N VAL A 132 -14.88 -7.27 -16.17
CA VAL A 132 -14.31 -6.31 -15.21
C VAL A 132 -12.80 -6.49 -15.08
N ILE A 133 -12.30 -7.72 -15.02
CA ILE A 133 -10.87 -7.99 -14.95
C ILE A 133 -10.17 -7.60 -16.25
N ALA A 134 -10.75 -7.92 -17.41
CA ALA A 134 -10.20 -7.50 -18.70
C ALA A 134 -10.13 -5.97 -18.79
N ALA A 135 -11.17 -5.26 -18.36
CA ALA A 135 -11.20 -3.79 -18.30
C ALA A 135 -10.23 -3.21 -17.25
N GLY A 136 -10.03 -3.88 -16.11
CA GLY A 136 -8.99 -3.51 -15.16
C GLY A 136 -7.58 -3.73 -15.75
N SER A 137 -7.42 -4.76 -16.58
CA SER A 137 -6.13 -5.18 -17.13
C SER A 137 -5.59 -4.29 -18.24
N ILE A 138 -6.43 -3.45 -18.83
CA ILE A 138 -5.99 -2.34 -19.70
C ILE A 138 -5.51 -1.11 -18.90
N THR A 139 -5.48 -1.20 -17.56
CA THR A 139 -5.02 -0.14 -16.65
C THR A 139 -3.91 -0.66 -15.71
N ALA A 140 -3.88 -0.22 -14.45
CA ALA A 140 -2.82 -0.55 -13.50
C ALA A 140 -2.99 -1.91 -12.79
N LEU A 141 -4.14 -2.59 -12.94
CA LEU A 141 -4.43 -3.85 -12.24
C LEU A 141 -3.29 -4.90 -12.33
N PRO A 142 -2.79 -5.27 -13.52
CA PRO A 142 -1.80 -6.34 -13.64
C PRO A 142 -0.45 -5.96 -13.00
N PHE A 143 -0.12 -4.67 -12.93
CA PHE A 143 1.06 -4.20 -12.22
C PHE A 143 0.89 -4.39 -10.71
N TYR A 144 -0.23 -3.92 -10.14
CA TYR A 144 -0.51 -4.09 -8.72
C TYR A 144 -0.64 -5.56 -8.30
N VAL A 145 -1.16 -6.43 -9.18
CA VAL A 145 -1.18 -7.88 -8.96
C VAL A 145 0.23 -8.46 -8.96
N ALA A 146 1.11 -7.99 -9.85
CA ALA A 146 2.46 -8.51 -9.96
C ALA A 146 3.40 -8.03 -8.83
N PHE A 147 3.11 -6.90 -8.19
CA PHE A 147 3.93 -6.41 -7.08
C PHE A 147 3.81 -7.29 -5.83
N LEU A 148 4.94 -7.53 -5.17
CA LEU A 148 4.98 -8.02 -3.79
C LEU A 148 4.78 -6.85 -2.82
N MET A 149 3.63 -6.20 -2.93
CA MET A 149 3.18 -5.08 -2.11
C MET A 149 1.70 -5.24 -1.77
N PRO A 150 1.23 -4.76 -0.60
CA PRO A 150 -0.16 -4.90 -0.19
C PRO A 150 -1.10 -3.91 -0.88
N ASP A 151 -0.61 -3.01 -1.73
CA ASP A 151 -1.37 -1.89 -2.31
C ASP A 151 -2.63 -2.33 -3.07
N ILE A 152 -2.61 -3.50 -3.73
CA ILE A 152 -3.79 -4.07 -4.40
C ILE A 152 -4.96 -4.26 -3.42
N LEU A 153 -4.67 -4.51 -2.14
CA LEU A 153 -5.64 -4.72 -1.07
C LEU A 153 -6.42 -3.45 -0.72
N THR A 154 -5.93 -2.26 -1.10
CA THR A 154 -6.69 -1.00 -1.02
C THR A 154 -7.98 -1.10 -1.82
N SER A 155 -7.90 -1.62 -3.05
CA SER A 155 -9.07 -1.76 -3.91
C SER A 155 -10.09 -2.73 -3.32
N ALA A 156 -9.62 -3.84 -2.75
CA ALA A 156 -10.45 -4.81 -2.06
C ALA A 156 -11.14 -4.21 -0.82
N LEU A 157 -10.42 -3.41 -0.03
CA LEU A 157 -10.97 -2.68 1.12
C LEU A 157 -12.09 -1.72 0.69
N LEU A 158 -11.83 -0.90 -0.33
CA LEU A 158 -12.80 0.07 -0.84
C LEU A 158 -14.06 -0.62 -1.39
N LEU A 159 -13.88 -1.72 -2.15
CA LEU A 159 -14.98 -2.54 -2.65
C LEU A 159 -15.77 -3.21 -1.51
N ALA A 160 -15.09 -3.68 -0.46
CA ALA A 160 -15.74 -4.26 0.71
C ALA A 160 -16.62 -3.22 1.44
N ILE A 161 -16.07 -2.03 1.72
CA ILE A 161 -16.83 -0.93 2.34
C ILE A 161 -18.02 -0.53 1.46
N ALA A 162 -17.77 -0.26 0.17
CA ALA A 162 -18.82 0.14 -0.76
C ALA A 162 -19.95 -0.90 -0.86
N THR A 163 -19.60 -2.19 -0.92
CA THR A 163 -20.59 -3.29 -1.00
C THR A 163 -21.37 -3.45 0.29
N LEU A 164 -20.71 -3.38 1.45
CA LEU A 164 -21.40 -3.40 2.74
C LEU A 164 -22.39 -2.24 2.85
N VAL A 165 -22.02 -1.04 2.42
CA VAL A 165 -22.91 0.13 2.48
C VAL A 165 -24.08 -0.01 1.52
N THR A 166 -23.81 -0.34 0.26
CA THR A 166 -24.81 -0.27 -0.82
C THR A 166 -25.69 -1.52 -0.91
N ALA A 167 -25.18 -2.69 -0.51
CA ALA A 167 -25.86 -3.98 -0.71
C ALA A 167 -26.13 -4.76 0.59
N HIS A 168 -25.97 -4.16 1.79
CA HIS A 168 -26.15 -4.87 3.08
C HIS A 168 -27.40 -5.72 3.19
N GLY A 169 -28.57 -5.22 2.76
CA GLY A 169 -29.83 -5.95 2.83
C GLY A 169 -29.93 -7.17 1.91
N HIS A 170 -28.98 -7.32 0.98
CA HIS A 170 -28.95 -8.38 -0.02
C HIS A 170 -27.73 -9.29 0.12
N LEU A 171 -26.84 -9.06 1.10
CA LEU A 171 -25.68 -9.91 1.36
C LEU A 171 -26.10 -11.16 2.14
N ARG A 172 -25.56 -12.31 1.73
CA ARG A 172 -25.62 -13.54 2.52
C ARG A 172 -24.62 -13.45 3.67
N LEU A 173 -24.87 -14.16 4.76
CA LEU A 173 -23.99 -14.11 5.94
C LEU A 173 -22.52 -14.44 5.62
N TRP A 174 -22.27 -15.44 4.77
CA TRP A 174 -20.90 -15.78 4.37
C TRP A 174 -20.26 -14.71 3.47
N GLU A 175 -21.04 -14.00 2.65
CA GLU A 175 -20.54 -12.89 1.82
C GLU A 175 -20.16 -11.72 2.72
N THR A 176 -20.99 -11.40 3.72
CA THR A 176 -20.67 -10.41 4.75
C THR A 176 -19.41 -10.80 5.52
N GLY A 177 -19.33 -12.04 6.01
CA GLY A 177 -18.16 -12.54 6.74
C GLY A 177 -16.88 -12.49 5.91
N LEU A 178 -16.96 -12.84 4.63
CA LEU A 178 -15.84 -12.74 3.69
C LEU A 178 -15.43 -11.27 3.47
N LEU A 179 -16.35 -10.36 3.19
CA LEU A 179 -16.02 -8.94 3.02
C LEU A 179 -15.42 -8.33 4.29
N VAL A 180 -15.89 -8.75 5.46
CA VAL A 180 -15.32 -8.34 6.74
C VAL A 180 -13.90 -8.87 6.91
N LEU A 181 -13.67 -10.15 6.62
CA LEU A 181 -12.34 -10.76 6.70
C LEU A 181 -11.36 -10.08 5.73
N VAL A 182 -11.77 -9.85 4.48
CA VAL A 182 -10.97 -9.14 3.48
C VAL A 182 -10.72 -7.69 3.91
N GLY A 183 -11.74 -6.98 4.38
CA GLY A 183 -11.60 -5.60 4.84
C GLY A 183 -10.62 -5.47 6.01
N VAL A 184 -10.75 -6.34 7.03
CA VAL A 184 -9.81 -6.39 8.16
C VAL A 184 -8.40 -6.72 7.68
N PHE A 185 -8.22 -7.80 6.89
CA PHE A 185 -6.90 -8.18 6.40
C PHE A 185 -6.27 -7.07 5.54
N SER A 186 -7.04 -6.44 4.65
CA SER A 186 -6.57 -5.30 3.86
C SER A 186 -6.10 -4.17 4.77
N THR A 187 -6.87 -3.78 5.79
CA THR A 187 -6.45 -2.71 6.70
C THR A 187 -5.21 -3.06 7.51
N LEU A 188 -5.09 -4.31 7.95
CA LEU A 188 -3.89 -4.81 8.62
C LEU A 188 -2.69 -4.83 7.68
N ALA A 189 -2.87 -5.11 6.40
CA ALA A 189 -1.77 -5.32 5.46
C ALA A 189 -0.97 -4.06 5.10
N HIS A 190 -1.50 -2.85 5.33
CA HIS A 190 -0.77 -1.61 5.05
C HIS A 190 -1.23 -0.45 5.92
N ALA A 191 -0.29 0.35 6.44
CA ALA A 191 -0.59 1.45 7.37
C ALA A 191 -1.55 2.50 6.79
N SER A 192 -1.37 2.84 5.50
CA SER A 192 -2.21 3.85 4.83
C SER A 192 -3.66 3.41 4.69
N HIS A 193 -3.97 2.11 4.79
CA HIS A 193 -5.33 1.62 4.69
C HIS A 193 -6.18 1.99 5.93
N ILE A 194 -5.55 2.30 7.06
CA ILE A 194 -6.23 2.74 8.28
C ILE A 194 -6.96 4.09 8.06
N PRO A 195 -6.27 5.19 7.71
CA PRO A 195 -6.95 6.45 7.42
C PRO A 195 -7.89 6.36 6.21
N ILE A 196 -7.57 5.53 5.20
CA ILE A 196 -8.49 5.28 4.08
C ILE A 196 -9.79 4.64 4.58
N ALA A 197 -9.71 3.59 5.42
CA ALA A 197 -10.88 2.96 6.01
C ALA A 197 -11.71 3.97 6.81
N GLY A 198 -11.07 4.75 7.69
CA GLY A 198 -11.73 5.77 8.50
C GLY A 198 -12.44 6.84 7.66
N LEU A 199 -11.76 7.43 6.67
CA LEU A 199 -12.35 8.45 5.80
C LEU A 199 -13.49 7.89 4.95
N THR A 200 -13.29 6.71 4.36
CA THR A 200 -14.33 6.05 3.56
C THR A 200 -15.54 5.70 4.43
N ALA A 201 -15.34 5.31 5.68
CA ALA A 201 -16.40 5.06 6.65
C ALA A 201 -17.23 6.32 6.94
N LEU A 202 -16.57 7.47 7.15
CA LEU A 202 -17.24 8.75 7.38
C LEU A 202 -18.08 9.16 6.16
N ILE A 203 -17.53 9.02 4.95
CA ILE A 203 -18.26 9.31 3.71
C ILE A 203 -19.45 8.35 3.56
N ALA A 204 -19.25 7.08 3.84
CA ALA A 204 -20.29 6.04 3.80
C ALA A 204 -21.40 6.23 4.84
N ALA A 205 -21.11 6.87 5.98
CA ALA A 205 -22.11 7.15 7.00
C ALA A 205 -23.15 8.16 6.53
N VAL A 206 -22.77 9.13 5.70
CA VAL A 206 -23.69 10.19 5.20
C VAL A 206 -24.97 9.64 4.56
N PRO A 207 -24.92 8.77 3.52
CA PRO A 207 -26.13 8.21 2.92
C PRO A 207 -26.90 7.28 3.88
N LEU A 208 -26.23 6.61 4.81
CA LEU A 208 -26.88 5.72 5.80
C LEU A 208 -27.71 6.53 6.81
N LEU A 209 -27.20 7.71 7.21
CA LEU A 209 -27.85 8.63 8.15
C LEU A 209 -28.94 9.49 7.48
N ARG A 210 -28.73 9.95 6.24
CA ARG A 210 -29.69 10.84 5.54
C ARG A 210 -31.01 10.20 5.14
N ARG A 211 -31.08 8.87 4.99
CA ARG A 211 -32.31 8.16 4.58
C ARG A 211 -33.33 8.00 5.74
N GLY A 212 -33.51 9.04 6.57
CA GLY A 212 -34.61 9.25 7.53
C GLY A 212 -34.87 8.15 8.57
N GLY A 213 -34.00 7.15 8.69
CA GLY A 213 -34.30 5.89 9.37
C GLY A 213 -33.04 5.20 9.88
N ALA A 214 -32.16 5.96 10.54
CA ALA A 214 -31.00 5.41 11.25
C ALA A 214 -31.39 4.39 12.36
N SER A 215 -32.70 4.23 12.63
CA SER A 215 -33.29 3.33 13.62
C SER A 215 -33.37 1.86 13.19
N GLY A 216 -33.04 1.51 11.93
CA GLY A 216 -32.98 0.10 11.52
C GLY A 216 -31.74 -0.60 12.10
N PRO A 217 -31.85 -1.69 12.89
CA PRO A 217 -30.71 -2.35 13.54
C PRO A 217 -29.62 -2.80 12.55
N GLY A 218 -30.00 -3.10 11.29
CA GLY A 218 -29.06 -3.45 10.23
C GLY A 218 -28.07 -2.32 9.87
N ARG A 219 -28.47 -1.04 9.91
CA ARG A 219 -27.57 0.07 9.49
C ARG A 219 -26.46 0.31 10.51
N LEU A 220 -26.79 0.25 11.81
CA LEU A 220 -25.82 0.39 12.87
C LEU A 220 -24.84 -0.80 12.86
N ALA A 221 -25.32 -2.01 12.57
CA ALA A 221 -24.45 -3.17 12.39
C ALA A 221 -23.44 -2.94 11.24
N ILE A 222 -23.86 -2.37 10.10
CA ILE A 222 -22.94 -2.07 9.00
C ILE A 222 -21.90 -1.00 9.38
N LEU A 223 -22.33 0.07 10.06
CA LEU A 223 -21.39 1.08 10.56
C LEU A 223 -20.38 0.46 11.54
N ALA A 224 -20.83 -0.43 12.42
CA ALA A 224 -19.96 -1.15 13.34
C ALA A 224 -18.98 -2.08 12.61
N LEU A 225 -19.42 -2.80 11.57
CA LEU A 225 -18.54 -3.63 10.74
C LEU A 225 -17.48 -2.81 9.98
N ILE A 226 -17.83 -1.61 9.51
CA ILE A 226 -16.86 -0.74 8.84
C ILE A 226 -15.90 -0.12 9.87
N ALA A 227 -16.41 0.30 11.03
CA ALA A 227 -15.58 0.80 12.13
C ALA A 227 -14.59 -0.26 12.62
N LEU A 228 -14.97 -1.55 12.58
CA LEU A 228 -14.09 -2.67 12.89
C LEU A 228 -12.81 -2.67 12.02
N PHE A 229 -12.86 -2.25 10.75
CA PHE A 229 -11.67 -2.19 9.91
C PHE A 229 -10.64 -1.21 10.46
N PHE A 230 -11.10 0.00 10.79
CA PHE A 230 -10.27 1.04 11.41
C PHE A 230 -9.73 0.59 12.77
N ILE A 231 -10.61 0.04 13.62
CA ILE A 231 -10.25 -0.43 14.97
C ILE A 231 -9.22 -1.58 14.89
N ALA A 232 -9.39 -2.53 13.97
CA ALA A 232 -8.45 -3.63 13.79
C ALA A 232 -7.05 -3.12 13.39
N GLY A 233 -6.99 -2.18 12.44
CA GLY A 233 -5.73 -1.55 12.05
C GLY A 233 -5.05 -0.78 13.19
N LEU A 234 -5.82 0.01 13.94
CA LEU A 234 -5.28 0.72 15.11
C LEU A 234 -4.82 -0.26 16.20
N GLY A 235 -5.60 -1.32 16.42
CA GLY A 235 -5.28 -2.40 17.35
C GLY A 235 -3.96 -3.08 17.04
N GLU A 236 -3.69 -3.42 15.77
CA GLU A 236 -2.40 -3.97 15.35
C GLU A 236 -1.24 -3.04 15.72
N ARG A 237 -1.37 -1.74 15.45
CA ARG A 237 -0.30 -0.75 15.72
C ARG A 237 -0.01 -0.62 17.21
N LEU A 238 -1.06 -0.56 18.02
CA LEU A 238 -0.94 -0.48 19.47
C LEU A 238 -0.31 -1.76 20.05
N LEU A 239 -0.77 -2.93 19.60
CA LEU A 239 -0.24 -4.23 20.03
C LEU A 239 1.22 -4.41 19.62
N PHE A 240 1.58 -4.05 18.38
CA PHE A 240 2.95 -4.10 17.90
C PHE A 240 3.87 -3.17 18.70
N GLY A 241 3.45 -1.92 18.92
CA GLY A 241 4.20 -0.97 19.74
C GLY A 241 4.40 -1.46 21.17
N ALA A 242 3.37 -2.05 21.79
CA ALA A 242 3.46 -2.63 23.13
C ALA A 242 4.42 -3.83 23.16
N ALA A 243 4.31 -4.75 22.18
CA ALA A 243 5.16 -5.93 22.09
C ALA A 243 6.64 -5.56 21.95
N VAL A 244 6.97 -4.57 21.12
CA VAL A 244 8.36 -4.11 20.96
C VAL A 244 8.89 -3.52 22.27
N ARG A 245 8.12 -2.65 22.94
CA ARG A 245 8.50 -2.07 24.24
C ARG A 245 8.73 -3.14 25.32
N MET A 246 7.94 -4.20 25.33
CA MET A 246 8.09 -5.31 26.27
C MET A 246 9.29 -6.21 25.97
N SER A 247 9.83 -6.17 24.75
CA SER A 247 10.93 -7.04 24.33
C SER A 247 12.32 -6.47 24.59
N ASP A 248 12.44 -5.27 25.19
CA ASP A 248 13.68 -4.49 25.35
C ASP A 248 14.45 -4.26 24.03
N ARG A 249 13.81 -4.47 22.86
CA ARG A 249 14.42 -4.33 21.53
C ARG A 249 14.41 -2.89 20.99
N GLY A 250 14.38 -1.90 21.89
CA GLY A 250 14.39 -0.48 21.54
C GLY A 250 13.01 0.12 21.25
N GLU A 251 13.00 1.35 20.72
CA GLU A 251 11.78 2.09 20.38
C GLU A 251 11.36 1.84 18.92
N VAL A 252 10.04 1.75 18.70
CA VAL A 252 9.47 1.68 17.35
C VAL A 252 9.45 3.07 16.75
N ILE A 253 10.19 3.25 15.64
CA ILE A 253 10.20 4.52 14.93
C ILE A 253 9.34 4.40 13.66
N TYR A 254 8.41 5.34 13.54
CA TYR A 254 7.59 5.49 12.36
C TYR A 254 8.19 6.55 11.46
N GLN A 255 8.55 6.18 10.24
CA GLN A 255 9.10 7.14 9.29
C GLN A 255 8.11 8.30 9.04
N PRO A 256 8.60 9.55 8.93
CA PRO A 256 7.75 10.73 8.88
C PRO A 256 7.21 11.00 7.46
N TYR A 257 6.48 10.04 6.88
CA TYR A 257 5.94 10.12 5.52
C TYR A 257 5.05 11.34 5.28
N LEU A 258 4.19 11.72 6.23
CA LEU A 258 3.32 12.90 6.13
C LEU A 258 4.15 14.18 6.13
N THR A 259 5.14 14.28 7.03
CA THR A 259 6.08 15.41 7.07
C THR A 259 6.80 15.54 5.74
N ALA A 260 7.41 14.46 5.25
CA ALA A 260 8.12 14.45 3.97
C ALA A 260 7.19 14.83 2.81
N ARG A 261 5.95 14.36 2.81
CA ARG A 261 4.98 14.68 1.76
C ARG A 261 4.55 16.14 1.79
N LEU A 262 4.23 16.69 2.96
CA LEU A 262 3.85 18.10 3.11
C LEU A 262 4.99 19.05 2.71
N ILE A 263 6.24 18.68 3.01
CA ILE A 263 7.43 19.41 2.56
C ILE A 263 7.56 19.34 1.04
N ALA A 264 7.47 18.14 0.47
CA ALA A 264 7.59 17.93 -0.98
C ALA A 264 6.50 18.66 -1.77
N ASP A 265 5.29 18.73 -1.22
CA ASP A 265 4.14 19.42 -1.82
C ASP A 265 4.21 20.94 -1.67
N GLY A 266 5.11 21.48 -0.83
CA GLY A 266 5.34 22.91 -0.61
C GLY A 266 4.88 23.46 0.75
N PRO A 267 3.61 23.29 1.19
CA PRO A 267 3.09 23.91 2.40
C PRO A 267 3.90 23.63 3.67
N GLY A 268 4.47 22.43 3.79
CA GLY A 268 5.34 22.07 4.90
C GLY A 268 6.67 22.82 4.88
N LEU A 269 7.27 23.02 3.71
CA LEU A 269 8.51 23.77 3.57
C LEU A 269 8.31 25.25 3.88
N ASP A 270 7.21 25.84 3.39
CA ASP A 270 6.88 27.22 3.68
C ASP A 270 6.66 27.44 5.18
N TRP A 271 5.96 26.53 5.85
CA TRP A 271 5.78 26.56 7.30
C TRP A 271 7.13 26.49 8.02
N LEU A 272 8.04 25.60 7.61
CA LEU A 272 9.39 25.53 8.20
C LEU A 272 10.17 26.84 8.00
N ASN A 273 10.09 27.46 6.83
CA ASN A 273 10.78 28.72 6.56
C ASN A 273 10.31 29.87 7.46
N GLU A 274 9.02 29.90 7.80
CA GLU A 274 8.44 30.94 8.65
C GLU A 274 8.67 30.70 10.15
N ASN A 275 8.70 29.44 10.58
CA ASN A 275 8.65 29.10 12.01
C ASN A 275 10.01 28.70 12.60
N CYS A 276 10.95 28.20 11.79
CA CYS A 276 12.25 27.72 12.28
C CYS A 276 13.31 28.83 12.49
N GLY A 277 12.97 30.10 12.29
CA GLY A 277 13.92 31.22 12.38
C GLY A 277 14.13 31.80 13.78
N THR A 278 13.15 31.64 14.69
CA THR A 278 13.09 32.40 15.95
C THR A 278 13.09 31.52 17.21
N ASP A 279 12.66 30.26 17.10
CA ASP A 279 12.68 29.27 18.18
C ASP A 279 12.85 27.85 17.59
N PRO A 280 13.99 27.16 17.82
CA PRO A 280 14.24 25.83 17.27
C PRO A 280 13.47 24.70 17.98
N ALA A 281 12.41 25.00 18.75
CA ALA A 281 11.68 24.02 19.55
C ALA A 281 11.09 22.84 18.73
N ALA A 282 10.83 23.02 17.43
CA ALA A 282 10.35 21.94 16.57
C ALA A 282 11.52 21.08 16.04
N ALA A 283 11.52 19.79 16.35
CA ALA A 283 12.54 18.84 15.87
C ALA A 283 12.64 18.82 14.33
N THR A 284 11.52 19.02 13.64
CA THR A 284 11.41 19.08 12.17
C THR A 284 12.24 20.21 11.56
N CYS A 285 12.58 21.25 12.32
CA CYS A 285 13.47 22.32 11.87
C CYS A 285 14.89 21.84 11.53
N ALA A 286 15.32 20.69 12.08
CA ALA A 286 16.60 20.08 11.72
C ALA A 286 16.70 19.67 10.24
N LEU A 287 15.56 19.50 9.54
CA LEU A 287 15.56 19.22 8.10
C LEU A 287 15.90 20.45 7.25
N LEU A 288 15.59 21.65 7.74
CA LEU A 288 15.57 22.88 6.94
C LEU A 288 16.92 23.22 6.28
N PRO A 289 18.10 23.10 6.96
CA PRO A 289 19.38 23.34 6.32
C PRO A 289 19.57 22.48 5.06
N SER A 290 19.30 21.18 5.18
CA SER A 290 19.48 20.24 4.07
C SER A 290 18.52 20.50 2.90
N LEU A 291 17.28 20.91 3.19
CA LEU A 291 16.23 21.20 2.20
C LEU A 291 16.48 22.50 1.42
N ARG A 292 17.27 23.41 1.99
CA ARG A 292 17.66 24.68 1.34
C ARG A 292 18.80 24.51 0.35
N GLU A 293 19.63 23.48 0.50
CA GLU A 293 20.78 23.25 -0.39
C GLU A 293 20.37 22.93 -1.84
N SER A 294 19.27 22.20 -2.06
CA SER A 294 18.77 21.94 -3.41
C SER A 294 17.28 21.55 -3.44
N GLU A 295 16.62 21.82 -4.56
CA GLU A 295 15.25 21.35 -4.80
C GLU A 295 15.18 19.82 -4.90
N GLU A 296 16.25 19.22 -5.42
CA GLU A 296 16.40 17.77 -5.56
C GLU A 296 16.23 17.02 -4.24
N ARG A 297 16.58 17.61 -3.10
CA ARG A 297 16.43 17.03 -1.77
C ARG A 297 15.00 17.09 -1.22
N ARG A 298 14.12 17.89 -1.84
CA ARG A 298 12.75 18.11 -1.36
C ARG A 298 11.79 17.01 -1.80
N HIS A 299 12.21 16.10 -2.68
CA HIS A 299 11.39 14.94 -3.05
C HIS A 299 11.19 14.01 -1.85
N ALA A 300 9.95 13.63 -1.57
CA ALA A 300 9.59 12.83 -0.39
C ALA A 300 10.42 11.54 -0.24
N ALA A 301 10.67 10.81 -1.34
CA ALA A 301 11.50 9.60 -1.31
C ALA A 301 12.96 9.89 -0.93
N ARG A 302 13.52 11.01 -1.40
CA ARG A 302 14.89 11.42 -1.08
C ARG A 302 15.01 11.93 0.35
N ILE A 303 14.00 12.65 0.84
CA ILE A 303 13.91 13.02 2.26
C ILE A 303 14.01 11.75 3.11
N LEU A 304 13.13 10.78 2.87
CA LEU A 304 12.95 9.62 3.74
C LEU A 304 14.06 8.57 3.67
N PHE A 305 14.60 8.32 2.48
CA PHE A 305 15.40 7.11 2.24
C PHE A 305 16.82 7.37 1.76
N ASP A 306 17.11 8.51 1.15
CA ASP A 306 18.42 8.77 0.58
C ASP A 306 19.42 9.18 1.67
N ARG A 307 20.52 8.43 1.78
CA ARG A 307 21.61 8.67 2.75
C ARG A 307 22.81 9.39 2.14
N THR A 308 22.82 9.60 0.82
CA THR A 308 23.94 10.22 0.13
C THR A 308 24.04 11.69 0.50
N GLU A 309 25.26 12.21 0.56
CA GLU A 309 25.48 13.61 0.87
C GLU A 309 24.78 14.53 -0.13
N ARG A 310 24.68 14.13 -1.39
CA ARG A 310 24.05 14.95 -2.43
C ARG A 310 22.53 15.08 -2.25
N TYR A 311 21.84 13.99 -1.93
CA TYR A 311 20.38 13.91 -2.06
C TYR A 311 19.63 13.65 -0.75
N GLY A 312 20.31 13.23 0.31
CA GLY A 312 19.67 12.89 1.58
C GLY A 312 19.34 14.09 2.45
N SER A 313 18.17 14.01 3.12
CA SER A 313 17.77 14.94 4.17
C SER A 313 17.54 14.21 5.50
N TYR A 314 16.37 13.59 5.71
CA TYR A 314 16.02 12.95 6.98
C TYR A 314 16.89 11.72 7.28
N ALA A 315 17.14 10.86 6.28
CA ALA A 315 17.88 9.62 6.52
C ALA A 315 19.35 9.84 6.93
N ARG A 316 19.90 11.04 6.72
CA ARG A 316 21.27 11.43 7.11
C ARG A 316 21.39 11.93 8.55
N LEU A 317 20.28 12.31 9.17
CA LEU A 317 20.28 12.79 10.55
C LEU A 317 20.64 11.65 11.50
N ASP A 318 21.17 12.02 12.66
CA ASP A 318 21.46 11.07 13.73
C ASP A 318 20.17 10.38 14.23
N PRO A 319 20.29 9.19 14.83
CA PRO A 319 19.13 8.39 15.21
C PRO A 319 18.15 9.10 16.15
N ASP A 320 18.64 9.94 17.07
CA ASP A 320 17.83 10.64 18.07
C ASP A 320 17.04 11.78 17.43
N THR A 321 17.69 12.57 16.57
CA THR A 321 17.01 13.61 15.78
C THR A 321 15.95 12.99 14.87
N ARG A 322 16.24 11.85 14.23
CA ARG A 322 15.25 11.13 13.40
C ARG A 322 14.04 10.66 14.20
N ALA A 323 14.26 10.16 15.42
CA ALA A 323 13.19 9.75 16.33
C ALA A 323 12.34 10.96 16.76
N ALA A 324 12.98 12.08 17.11
CA ALA A 324 12.29 13.30 17.50
C ALA A 324 11.38 13.84 16.38
N ILE A 325 11.87 13.89 15.13
CA ILE A 325 11.08 14.29 13.96
C ILE A 325 9.93 13.31 13.70
N ALA A 326 10.19 12.01 13.81
CA ALA A 326 9.16 10.97 13.65
C ALA A 326 8.02 11.13 14.67
N ASN A 327 8.36 11.38 15.93
CA ASN A 327 7.42 11.60 17.02
C ASN A 327 6.64 12.93 16.88
N GLU A 328 7.25 13.95 16.28
CA GLU A 328 6.62 15.25 16.03
C GLU A 328 5.67 15.25 14.81
N GLN A 329 5.78 14.27 13.91
CA GLN A 329 5.08 14.25 12.62
C GLN A 329 3.59 14.65 12.69
N ILE A 330 2.84 14.16 13.68
CA ILE A 330 1.41 14.48 13.81
C ILE A 330 1.21 15.96 14.18
N SER A 331 1.99 16.48 15.14
CA SER A 331 1.94 17.88 15.54
C SER A 331 2.34 18.80 14.38
N PHE A 332 3.43 18.49 13.68
CA PHE A 332 3.85 19.20 12.47
C PHE A 332 2.75 19.19 11.40
N THR A 333 2.20 18.02 11.11
CA THR A 333 1.12 17.85 10.12
C THR A 333 -0.10 18.70 10.48
N THR A 334 -0.55 18.66 11.74
CA THR A 334 -1.67 19.46 12.22
C THR A 334 -1.40 20.96 12.08
N SER A 335 -0.21 21.42 12.47
CA SER A 335 0.20 22.82 12.33
C SER A 335 0.18 23.30 10.88
N VAL A 336 0.69 22.50 9.95
CA VAL A 336 0.67 22.81 8.51
C VAL A 336 -0.76 22.81 7.97
N VAL A 337 -1.58 21.82 8.34
CA VAL A 337 -2.98 21.72 7.87
C VAL A 337 -3.83 22.88 8.34
N LEU A 338 -3.72 23.26 9.62
CA LEU A 338 -4.51 24.35 10.19
C LEU A 338 -4.07 25.72 9.68
N SER A 339 -2.76 25.91 9.44
CA SER A 339 -2.24 27.18 8.93
C SER A 339 -2.42 27.36 7.42
N ARG A 340 -2.44 26.27 6.63
CA ARG A 340 -2.36 26.33 5.16
C ARG A 340 -3.36 25.40 4.43
N PRO A 341 -4.66 25.35 4.81
CA PRO A 341 -5.60 24.38 4.25
C PRO A 341 -5.78 24.53 2.73
N LEU A 342 -5.86 25.77 2.23
CA LEU A 342 -6.03 26.04 0.80
C LEU A 342 -4.79 25.66 -0.02
N ALA A 343 -3.59 25.84 0.53
CA ALA A 343 -2.36 25.47 -0.15
C ALA A 343 -2.24 23.94 -0.27
N ILE A 344 -2.64 23.19 0.77
CA ILE A 344 -2.72 21.73 0.72
C ILE A 344 -3.74 21.28 -0.31
N MET A 345 -4.95 21.86 -0.31
CA MET A 345 -5.98 21.54 -1.31
C MET A 345 -5.49 21.79 -2.74
N LYS A 346 -4.78 22.90 -2.96
CA LYS A 346 -4.15 23.21 -4.25
C LYS A 346 -3.09 22.18 -4.62
N ALA A 347 -2.20 21.82 -3.70
CA ALA A 347 -1.14 20.84 -3.93
C ALA A 347 -1.70 19.44 -4.22
N VAL A 348 -2.69 18.99 -3.44
CA VAL A 348 -3.41 17.73 -3.68
C VAL A 348 -4.08 17.75 -5.06
N GLY A 349 -4.77 18.84 -5.40
CA GLY A 349 -5.39 19.00 -6.72
C GLY A 349 -4.39 18.96 -7.88
N ALA A 350 -3.24 19.63 -7.72
CA ALA A 350 -2.16 19.63 -8.71
C ALA A 350 -1.57 18.22 -8.88
N ASN A 351 -1.31 17.51 -7.78
CA ASN A 351 -0.81 16.13 -7.80
C ASN A 351 -1.80 15.16 -8.47
N VAL A 352 -3.10 15.29 -8.18
CA VAL A 352 -4.14 14.48 -8.84
C VAL A 352 -4.16 14.75 -10.34
N ALA A 353 -4.13 16.02 -10.76
CA ALA A 353 -4.08 16.39 -12.17
C ALA A 353 -2.81 15.86 -12.86
N GLU A 354 -1.65 15.97 -12.18
CA GLU A 354 -0.39 15.44 -12.68
C GLU A 354 -0.45 13.92 -12.84
N GLN A 355 -0.97 13.17 -11.86
CA GLN A 355 -1.07 11.71 -11.94
C GLN A 355 -2.07 11.25 -13.00
N LEU A 356 -3.18 11.97 -13.19
CA LEU A 356 -4.12 11.69 -14.27
C LEU A 356 -3.51 11.94 -15.66
N TRP A 357 -2.59 12.91 -15.76
CA TRP A 357 -1.95 13.27 -17.03
C TRP A 357 -0.69 12.44 -17.33
N ARG A 358 0.15 12.21 -16.31
CA ARG A 358 1.38 11.43 -16.38
C ARG A 358 1.09 9.96 -16.12
N ASN A 359 0.38 9.32 -17.04
CA ASN A 359 0.26 7.86 -17.04
C ASN A 359 1.52 7.25 -17.67
N SER A 360 2.56 7.06 -16.86
CA SER A 360 3.81 6.42 -17.28
C SER A 360 4.03 5.12 -16.52
N VAL A 361 4.13 4.03 -17.28
CA VAL A 361 4.49 2.71 -16.76
C VAL A 361 5.94 2.70 -16.26
N ALA A 362 6.79 3.62 -16.73
CA ALA A 362 8.21 3.65 -16.37
C ALA A 362 8.46 3.86 -14.87
N MET A 363 7.57 4.55 -14.16
CA MET A 363 7.67 4.70 -12.69
C MET A 363 7.34 3.41 -11.93
N THR A 364 6.69 2.47 -12.61
CA THR A 364 6.22 1.20 -12.07
C THR A 364 7.18 0.05 -12.41
N LEU A 365 8.06 0.25 -13.39
CA LEU A 365 9.05 -0.75 -13.77
C LEU A 365 10.31 -0.61 -12.92
N GLN A 366 10.87 -1.76 -12.57
CA GLN A 366 12.13 -1.81 -11.85
C GLN A 366 13.26 -1.40 -12.78
N ASP A 367 14.03 -0.37 -12.41
CA ASP A 367 15.24 -0.04 -13.16
C ASP A 367 16.38 -1.00 -12.82
N LYS A 368 17.41 -1.04 -13.68
CA LYS A 368 18.55 -1.93 -13.51
C LYS A 368 19.36 -1.64 -12.24
N ALA A 369 19.36 -0.39 -11.76
CA ALA A 369 20.08 -0.01 -10.56
C ALA A 369 19.38 -0.57 -9.32
N MET A 370 18.05 -0.47 -9.26
CA MET A 370 17.22 -1.07 -8.24
C MET A 370 17.32 -2.60 -8.28
N LEU A 371 17.28 -3.23 -9.45
CA LEU A 371 17.48 -4.69 -9.53
C LEU A 371 18.87 -5.12 -9.09
N LYS A 372 19.90 -4.32 -9.37
CA LYS A 372 21.26 -4.62 -8.90
C LYS A 372 21.37 -4.50 -7.38
N SER A 373 20.71 -3.52 -6.78
CA SER A 373 20.70 -3.36 -5.31
C SER A 373 19.84 -4.43 -4.62
N LEU A 374 18.67 -4.74 -5.17
CA LEU A 374 17.73 -5.70 -4.58
C LEU A 374 18.06 -7.15 -4.93
N GLY A 375 18.67 -7.43 -6.08
CA GLY A 375 18.84 -8.77 -6.63
C GLY A 375 19.68 -9.69 -5.75
N GLY A 376 20.82 -9.19 -5.24
CA GLY A 376 21.64 -9.97 -4.30
C GLY A 376 20.96 -10.22 -2.95
N GLU A 377 19.96 -9.41 -2.59
CA GLU A 377 19.16 -9.66 -1.39
C GLU A 377 18.00 -10.60 -1.66
N PHE A 378 17.35 -10.47 -2.81
CA PHE A 378 16.24 -11.32 -3.21
C PHE A 378 16.69 -12.75 -3.49
N GLU A 379 17.85 -12.96 -4.12
CA GLU A 379 18.43 -14.28 -4.37
C GLU A 379 18.73 -15.03 -3.06
N ARG A 380 18.95 -14.32 -1.95
CA ARG A 380 19.06 -14.95 -0.61
C ARG A 380 17.73 -15.53 -0.12
N PHE A 381 16.60 -14.94 -0.51
CA PHE A 381 15.28 -15.42 -0.10
C PHE A 381 14.73 -16.48 -1.06
N GLU A 382 15.04 -16.39 -2.35
CA GLU A 382 14.57 -17.31 -3.40
C GLU A 382 15.72 -17.67 -4.34
N PRO A 383 16.54 -18.67 -3.97
CA PRO A 383 17.66 -19.12 -4.80
C PRO A 383 17.18 -19.60 -6.18
N GLY A 384 17.87 -19.16 -7.24
CA GLY A 384 17.56 -19.58 -8.60
C GLY A 384 16.52 -18.72 -9.34
N ILE A 385 15.97 -17.69 -8.70
CA ILE A 385 15.12 -16.70 -9.37
C ILE A 385 15.97 -15.51 -9.81
N THR A 386 16.23 -15.41 -11.11
CA THR A 386 16.84 -14.21 -11.69
C THR A 386 15.80 -13.12 -11.84
N LEU A 387 15.92 -12.05 -11.07
CA LEU A 387 15.10 -10.85 -11.31
C LEU A 387 15.45 -10.26 -12.68
N GLN A 388 14.43 -10.10 -13.52
CA GLN A 388 14.58 -9.45 -14.82
C GLN A 388 13.93 -8.07 -14.76
N ALA A 389 14.61 -7.07 -15.34
CA ALA A 389 13.94 -5.82 -15.65
C ALA A 389 13.08 -6.10 -16.88
N LEU A 390 11.78 -5.82 -16.79
CA LEU A 390 10.99 -5.56 -17.98
C LEU A 390 11.73 -4.51 -18.82
N ASP A 391 12.25 -4.94 -19.97
CA ASP A 391 13.03 -4.06 -20.83
C ASP A 391 12.14 -2.89 -21.28
N PRO A 392 12.49 -1.64 -20.93
CA PRO A 392 11.78 -0.47 -21.42
C PRO A 392 11.85 -0.33 -22.95
N GLY A 393 12.52 -1.22 -23.69
CA GLY A 393 12.36 -1.35 -25.15
C GLY A 393 10.90 -1.57 -25.62
N TRP A 394 9.98 -1.95 -24.72
CA TRP A 394 8.52 -1.93 -24.94
C TRP A 394 7.85 -0.58 -24.65
N GLN A 395 8.61 0.46 -24.31
CA GLN A 395 8.12 1.83 -24.32
C GLN A 395 7.68 2.14 -25.74
N TRP A 396 6.39 2.44 -25.92
CA TRP A 396 5.91 3.19 -27.05
C TRP A 396 6.87 4.38 -27.23
N LYS A 397 7.71 4.34 -28.27
CA LYS A 397 8.57 5.46 -28.68
C LYS A 397 7.67 6.65 -28.97
N ARG A 398 7.33 7.40 -27.93
CA ARG A 398 6.75 8.73 -28.01
C ARG A 398 7.92 9.68 -27.86
N ASP A 399 8.54 9.95 -29.00
CA ASP A 399 9.32 11.16 -29.27
C ASP A 399 8.45 12.41 -29.00
N ILE A 400 8.11 12.69 -27.74
CA ILE A 400 7.50 13.96 -27.28
C ILE A 400 8.62 14.91 -26.80
N GLY A 401 9.88 14.65 -27.21
CA GLY A 401 11.05 15.49 -26.95
C GLY A 401 11.23 16.64 -27.94
N ARG A 402 10.17 17.24 -28.50
CA ARG A 402 10.28 18.40 -29.42
C ARG A 402 9.24 19.52 -29.22
N LEU A 403 8.59 19.62 -28.07
CA LEU A 403 7.72 20.76 -27.77
C LEU A 403 7.93 21.25 -26.33
N HIS A 404 9.11 21.81 -26.08
CA HIS A 404 9.35 22.94 -25.18
C HIS A 404 10.77 23.45 -25.44
N LYS A 405 10.89 24.23 -26.52
CA LYS A 405 11.80 25.38 -26.57
C LYS A 405 10.98 26.62 -26.28
#